data_AF-A0A343ERF8-F1
#
_entry.id   AF-A0A343ERF8-F1
#
_cell.length_a   1.000
_cell.length_b   1.000
_cell.length_c   1.000
_cell.angle_alpha   90.00
_cell.angle_beta   90.00
_cell.angle_gamma   90.00
#
_symmetry.space_group_name_H-M   'P 1'
#
loop_
_entity.id
_entity.type
_entity.pdbx_description
1 polymer ?
#
loop_
_entity_poly.entity_id
_entity_poly.type
_entity_poly.pdbx_seq_one_letter_code
_entity_poly.pdbx_strand_id
1 'polypeptide(L)'
;MLCMKILLFSMSITFLFLNHPLTLGSVLLVQTILISIITGLLTYNFWFSYILFLIMIGGMLILFIYMTSIASNEKFKFSYKLFLMMMIMLTLMFLANMIDSYFNYINLNIQDLNTMIMLKPYNLSMTKFMNWPNNMIIFMMITYLLITLIAVVKITKIQYGPLRQKN
;
A
#
# COMPACT_ATOMS: atom_id res chain seq x y z
N MET A 1 8.83 -15.93 -0.36
CA MET A 1 8.76 -14.44 -0.39
C MET A 1 8.83 -13.90 -1.82
N LEU A 2 9.59 -14.56 -2.72
CA LEU A 2 9.79 -14.14 -4.10
C LEU A 2 8.45 -14.06 -4.87
N CYS A 3 7.60 -15.07 -4.66
CA CYS A 3 6.27 -15.18 -5.25
C CYS A 3 5.38 -13.95 -4.98
N MET A 4 5.31 -13.51 -3.71
CA MET A 4 4.56 -12.32 -3.31
C MET A 4 5.11 -11.03 -3.96
N LYS A 5 6.43 -10.94 -4.15
CA LYS A 5 7.07 -9.78 -4.82
C LYS A 5 6.74 -9.74 -6.31
N ILE A 6 6.70 -10.89 -6.97
CA ILE A 6 6.33 -10.99 -8.39
C ILE A 6 4.85 -10.62 -8.59
N LEU A 7 3.97 -11.06 -7.68
CA LEU A 7 2.58 -10.66 -7.67
C LEU A 7 2.42 -9.14 -7.47
N LEU A 8 3.21 -8.54 -6.57
CA LEU A 8 3.21 -7.10 -6.39
C LEU A 8 3.61 -6.37 -7.69
N PHE A 9 4.67 -6.86 -8.33
CA PHE A 9 5.16 -6.29 -9.58
C PHE A 9 4.13 -6.42 -10.70
N SER A 10 3.48 -7.57 -10.86
CA SER A 10 2.42 -7.74 -11.87
C SER A 10 1.27 -6.77 -11.64
N MET A 11 0.83 -6.60 -10.39
CA MET A 11 -0.24 -5.64 -10.07
C MET A 11 0.16 -4.21 -10.40
N SER A 12 1.40 -3.81 -10.12
CA SER A 12 1.89 -2.47 -10.46
C SER A 12 1.91 -2.20 -11.97
N ILE A 13 2.23 -3.20 -12.80
CA ILE A 13 2.20 -3.04 -14.26
C ILE A 13 0.75 -2.97 -14.73
N THR A 14 -0.16 -3.81 -14.20
CA THR A 14 -1.58 -3.72 -14.58
C THR A 14 -2.20 -2.37 -14.25
N PHE A 15 -1.78 -1.75 -13.14
CA PHE A 15 -2.28 -0.45 -12.71
C PHE A 15 -2.06 0.63 -13.78
N LEU A 16 -0.93 0.59 -14.51
CA LEU A 16 -0.61 1.55 -15.56
C LEU A 16 -1.58 1.51 -16.76
N PHE A 17 -2.31 0.40 -16.94
CA PHE A 17 -3.18 0.18 -18.10
C PHE A 17 -4.68 0.21 -17.77
N LEU A 18 -5.05 0.46 -16.50
CA LEU A 18 -6.44 0.54 -16.08
C LEU A 18 -6.94 1.98 -16.14
N ASN A 19 -8.12 2.17 -16.74
CA ASN A 19 -8.70 3.49 -16.91
C ASN A 19 -9.87 3.73 -15.95
N HIS A 20 -10.59 2.68 -15.56
CA HIS A 20 -11.81 2.84 -14.77
C HIS A 20 -11.46 3.07 -13.29
N PRO A 21 -11.97 4.14 -12.64
CA PRO A 21 -11.59 4.52 -11.28
C PRO A 21 -11.88 3.43 -10.24
N LEU A 22 -12.99 2.70 -10.40
CA LEU A 22 -13.31 1.55 -9.54
C LEU A 22 -12.24 0.45 -9.63
N THR A 23 -11.74 0.15 -10.84
CA THR A 23 -10.71 -0.88 -11.01
C THR A 23 -9.33 -0.44 -10.56
N LEU A 24 -9.04 0.86 -10.68
CA LEU A 24 -7.84 1.45 -10.08
C LEU A 24 -7.89 1.31 -8.56
N GLY A 25 -9.02 1.62 -7.93
CA GLY A 25 -9.23 1.44 -6.49
C GLY A 25 -9.09 -0.02 -6.04
N SER A 26 -9.68 -0.97 -6.77
CA SER A 26 -9.58 -2.38 -6.42
C SER A 26 -8.16 -2.94 -6.55
N VAL A 27 -7.42 -2.58 -7.60
CA VAL A 27 -6.03 -3.05 -7.78
C VAL A 27 -5.13 -2.48 -6.69
N LEU A 28 -5.28 -1.19 -6.36
CA LEU A 28 -4.51 -0.60 -5.28
C LEU A 28 -4.83 -1.29 -3.94
N LEU A 29 -6.11 -1.60 -3.65
CA LEU A 29 -6.49 -2.25 -2.38
C LEU A 29 -5.74 -3.58 -2.23
N VAL A 30 -5.75 -4.42 -3.26
CA VAL A 30 -5.01 -5.69 -3.27
C VAL A 30 -3.50 -5.45 -3.12
N GLN A 31 -2.94 -4.44 -3.79
CA GLN A 31 -1.53 -4.10 -3.66
C GLN A 31 -1.17 -3.69 -2.23
N THR A 32 -1.99 -2.89 -1.55
CA THR A 32 -1.73 -2.47 -0.16
C THR A 32 -1.78 -3.63 0.82
N ILE A 33 -2.70 -4.58 0.63
CA ILE A 33 -2.74 -5.83 1.39
C ILE A 33 -1.42 -6.59 1.20
N LEU A 34 -0.96 -6.77 -0.05
CA LEU A 34 0.30 -7.47 -0.34
C LEU A 34 1.52 -6.77 0.28
N ILE A 35 1.59 -5.44 0.24
CA ILE A 35 2.69 -4.67 0.86
C ILE A 35 2.67 -4.85 2.38
N SER A 36 1.51 -4.80 3.02
CA SER A 36 1.40 -5.00 4.48
C SER A 36 1.87 -6.40 4.90
N ILE A 37 1.57 -7.43 4.11
CA ILE A 37 2.02 -8.80 4.36
C ILE A 37 3.53 -8.91 4.17
N ILE A 38 4.08 -8.37 3.07
CA ILE A 38 5.52 -8.42 2.79
C ILE A 38 6.31 -7.69 3.89
N THR A 39 5.85 -6.50 4.31
CA THR A 39 6.52 -5.71 5.36
C THR A 39 6.39 -6.37 6.74
N GLY A 40 5.26 -7.02 7.03
CA GLY A 40 5.09 -7.84 8.23
C GLY A 40 6.05 -9.02 8.29
N LEU A 41 6.29 -9.69 7.16
CA LEU A 41 7.24 -10.81 7.08
C LEU A 41 8.72 -10.36 7.16
N LEU A 42 9.02 -9.12 6.78
CA LEU A 42 10.38 -8.55 6.85
C LEU A 42 10.77 -8.06 8.24
N THR A 43 9.78 -7.73 9.07
CA THR A 43 10.01 -7.11 10.36
C THR A 43 9.66 -8.09 11.47
N TYR A 44 10.41 -8.03 12.56
CA TYR A 44 10.13 -8.87 13.73
C TYR A 44 8.81 -8.50 14.44
N ASN A 45 8.30 -7.28 14.23
CA ASN A 45 7.06 -6.81 14.82
C ASN A 45 6.12 -6.21 13.76
N PHE A 46 4.87 -6.64 13.78
CA PHE A 46 3.82 -6.28 12.83
C PHE A 46 3.23 -4.87 13.02
N TRP A 47 3.67 -4.09 14.01
CA TRP A 47 3.11 -2.74 14.24
C TRP A 47 3.23 -1.81 13.03
N PHE A 48 4.37 -1.82 12.33
CA PHE A 48 4.55 -0.98 11.14
C PHE A 48 3.68 -1.42 9.96
N SER A 49 3.54 -2.73 9.73
CA SER A 49 2.67 -3.24 8.66
C SER A 49 1.20 -2.99 8.95
N TYR A 50 0.79 -3.04 10.22
CA TYR A 50 -0.57 -2.69 10.65
C TYR A 50 -0.89 -1.21 10.45
N ILE A 51 0.02 -0.30 10.86
CA ILE A 51 -0.15 1.15 10.64
C ILE A 51 -0.27 1.45 9.14
N LEU A 52 0.59 0.84 8.31
CA LEU A 52 0.55 1.00 6.84
C LEU A 52 -0.81 0.55 6.28
N PHE A 53 -1.29 -0.62 6.70
CA PHE A 53 -2.56 -1.17 6.25
C PHE A 53 -3.74 -0.24 6.55
N LEU A 54 -3.85 0.24 7.80
CA LEU A 54 -4.96 1.11 8.22
C LEU A 54 -4.98 2.43 7.47
N ILE A 55 -3.84 3.12 7.40
CA ILE A 55 -3.77 4.46 6.78
C ILE A 55 -4.10 4.37 5.28
N MET A 56 -3.57 3.36 4.59
CA MET A 56 -3.80 3.19 3.17
C MET A 56 -5.26 2.86 2.86
N ILE A 57 -5.87 1.89 3.56
CA ILE A 57 -7.28 1.55 3.33
C ILE A 57 -8.20 2.73 3.65
N GLY A 58 -7.94 3.46 4.73
CA GLY A 58 -8.72 4.64 5.09
C GLY A 58 -8.72 5.71 3.97
N GLY A 59 -7.54 6.04 3.43
CA GLY A 59 -7.44 7.00 2.34
C GLY A 59 -8.10 6.53 1.03
N MET A 60 -8.05 5.23 0.75
CA MET A 60 -8.57 4.67 -0.49
C MET A 60 -10.09 4.55 -0.50
N LEU A 61 -10.71 4.30 0.66
CA LEU A 61 -12.17 4.32 0.78
C LEU A 61 -12.75 5.71 0.51
N ILE A 62 -12.06 6.77 0.95
CA ILE A 62 -12.46 8.16 0.67
C ILE A 62 -12.40 8.45 -0.84
N LEU A 63 -11.31 8.06 -1.50
CA LEU A 63 -11.16 8.19 -2.96
C LEU A 63 -12.22 7.39 -3.71
N PHE A 64 -12.57 6.19 -3.23
CA PHE A 64 -13.60 5.36 -3.83
C PHE A 64 -14.98 6.03 -3.79
N ILE A 65 -15.38 6.57 -2.64
CA ILE A 65 -16.65 7.29 -2.49
C ILE A 65 -16.68 8.52 -3.40
N TYR A 66 -15.59 9.29 -3.45
CA TYR A 66 -15.51 10.46 -4.30
C TYR A 66 -15.67 10.10 -5.78
N MET A 67 -14.95 9.09 -6.27
CA MET A 67 -15.00 8.70 -7.68
C MET A 67 -16.34 8.10 -8.09
N THR A 68 -16.98 7.29 -7.24
CA THR A 68 -18.33 6.76 -7.52
C THR A 68 -19.40 7.85 -7.53
N SER A 69 -19.19 8.97 -6.83
CA SER A 69 -20.11 10.11 -6.85
C SER A 69 -19.99 11.00 -8.09
N ILE A 70 -18.88 10.91 -8.82
CA ILE A 70 -18.56 11.82 -9.96
C ILE A 70 -18.64 11.11 -11.31
N ALA A 71 -18.26 9.83 -11.38
CA ALA A 71 -18.29 9.09 -12.64
C ALA A 71 -19.63 8.38 -12.84
N SER A 72 -20.18 8.47 -14.05
CA SER A 72 -21.26 7.59 -14.50
C SER A 72 -20.75 6.13 -14.53
N ASN A 73 -21.60 5.17 -14.20
CA ASN A 73 -21.29 3.74 -14.27
C ASN A 73 -21.08 3.30 -15.74
N GLU A 74 -19.90 3.56 -16.29
CA GLU A 74 -19.53 3.08 -17.61
C GLU A 74 -19.37 1.55 -17.60
N LYS A 75 -19.83 0.91 -18.69
CA LYS A 75 -19.71 -0.55 -18.82
C LYS A 75 -18.23 -0.93 -18.91
N PHE A 76 -17.84 -1.91 -18.09
CA PHE A 76 -16.48 -2.41 -18.05
C PHE A 76 -16.08 -3.05 -19.39
N LYS A 77 -14.96 -2.58 -19.98
CA LYS A 77 -14.38 -3.16 -21.21
C LYS A 77 -13.12 -3.96 -20.84
N PHE A 78 -13.18 -5.27 -21.02
CA PHE A 78 -12.00 -6.13 -20.87
C PHE A 78 -11.06 -5.96 -22.06
N SER A 79 -9.76 -5.79 -21.80
CA SER A 79 -8.75 -5.81 -22.85
C SER A 79 -8.03 -7.16 -22.89
N TYR A 80 -8.01 -7.78 -24.07
CA TYR A 80 -7.33 -9.06 -24.29
C TYR A 80 -5.82 -8.97 -24.03
N LYS A 81 -5.23 -7.80 -24.26
CA LYS A 81 -3.81 -7.53 -23.99
C LYS A 81 -3.49 -7.57 -22.48
N LEU A 82 -4.35 -7.02 -21.63
CA LEU A 82 -4.21 -7.13 -20.17
C LEU A 82 -4.33 -8.59 -19.72
N PHE A 83 -5.27 -9.34 -20.31
CA PHE A 83 -5.44 -10.75 -19.99
C PHE A 83 -4.19 -11.57 -20.33
N LEU A 84 -3.64 -11.43 -21.54
CA LEU A 84 -2.38 -12.08 -21.93
C LEU A 84 -1.22 -11.72 -21.00
N MET A 85 -1.11 -10.44 -20.63
CA MET A 85 -0.05 -10.01 -19.71
C MET A 85 -0.20 -10.68 -18.35
N MET A 86 -1.41 -10.80 -17.82
CA MET A 86 -1.66 -11.51 -16.56
C MET A 86 -1.32 -13.00 -16.64
N MET A 87 -1.59 -13.66 -17.77
CA MET A 87 -1.22 -15.07 -17.96
C MET A 87 0.30 -15.26 -17.96
N ILE A 88 1.06 -14.36 -18.59
CA ILE A 88 2.53 -14.39 -18.55
C ILE A 88 3.05 -14.18 -17.12
N MET A 89 2.44 -13.28 -16.36
CA MET A 89 2.86 -13.06 -14.97
C MET A 89 2.55 -14.25 -14.07
N LEU A 90 1.45 -14.97 -14.32
CA LEU A 90 1.12 -16.21 -13.59
C LEU A 90 2.14 -17.32 -13.87
N THR A 91 2.61 -17.48 -15.11
CA THR A 91 3.65 -18.49 -15.40
C THR A 91 4.96 -18.16 -14.72
N LEU A 92 5.36 -16.87 -14.68
CA LEU A 92 6.53 -16.43 -13.92
C LEU A 92 6.39 -16.70 -12.42
N MET A 93 5.18 -16.58 -11.85
CA MET A 93 4.90 -16.90 -10.46
C MET A 93 5.12 -18.39 -10.16
N PHE A 94 4.68 -19.29 -11.06
CA PHE A 94 4.92 -20.73 -10.91
C PHE A 94 6.41 -21.08 -10.96
N LEU A 95 7.16 -20.49 -11.91
CA LEU A 95 8.61 -20.70 -12.00
C LEU A 95 9.32 -20.20 -10.73
N ALA A 96 8.89 -19.05 -10.21
CA ALA A 96 9.46 -18.48 -9.00
C ALA A 96 9.25 -19.35 -7.75
N ASN A 97 8.12 -20.05 -7.63
CA ASN A 97 7.89 -20.98 -6.52
C ASN A 97 8.88 -22.15 -6.50
N MET A 98 9.27 -22.64 -7.67
CA MET A 98 10.28 -23.70 -7.78
C MET A 98 11.68 -23.23 -7.36
N ILE A 99 11.97 -21.96 -7.55
CA ILE A 99 13.25 -21.35 -7.18
C ILE A 99 13.28 -21.04 -5.66
N ASP A 100 12.17 -20.55 -5.10
CA ASP A 100 12.08 -20.15 -3.68
C ASP A 100 12.25 -21.36 -2.74
N SER A 101 11.79 -22.56 -3.13
CA SER A 101 11.99 -23.78 -2.34
C SER A 101 13.46 -24.17 -2.21
N TYR A 102 14.24 -23.97 -3.28
CA TYR A 102 15.69 -24.20 -3.29
C TYR A 102 16.43 -23.20 -2.39
N PHE A 103 16.09 -21.91 -2.48
CA PHE A 103 16.73 -20.87 -1.67
C PHE A 103 16.37 -20.96 -0.17
N ASN A 104 15.15 -21.35 0.18
CA ASN A 104 14.76 -21.54 1.58
C ASN A 104 15.59 -22.64 2.26
N TYR A 105 15.96 -23.69 1.52
CA TYR A 105 16.81 -24.76 2.04
C TYR A 105 18.23 -24.26 2.39
N ILE A 106 18.74 -23.30 1.61
CA ILE A 106 20.06 -22.68 1.83
C ILE A 106 20.01 -21.69 3.01
N ASN A 107 18.92 -20.92 3.14
CA ASN A 107 18.77 -19.91 4.18
C ASN A 107 18.57 -20.49 5.60
N LEU A 108 17.93 -21.66 5.73
CA LEU A 108 17.79 -22.35 7.02
C LEU A 108 19.15 -22.62 7.67
N ASN A 109 20.18 -22.94 6.89
CA ASN A 109 21.55 -23.16 7.39
C ASN A 109 22.25 -21.88 7.87
N ILE A 110 21.76 -20.70 7.49
CA ILE A 110 22.32 -19.40 7.88
C ILE A 110 21.59 -18.85 9.14
N GLN A 111 20.40 -19.36 9.44
CA GLN A 111 19.52 -18.83 10.48
C GLN A 111 20.03 -19.09 11.90
N ASP A 112 20.92 -20.06 12.09
CA ASP A 112 21.60 -20.31 13.37
C ASP A 112 22.52 -19.15 13.81
N LEU A 113 22.96 -18.29 12.89
CA LEU A 113 23.74 -17.08 13.20
C LEU A 113 22.89 -15.90 13.71
N ASN A 114 21.57 -15.92 13.49
CA ASN A 114 20.67 -14.80 13.83
C ASN A 114 20.13 -14.82 15.27
N THR A 115 20.43 -15.87 16.04
CA THR A 115 20.05 -15.96 17.46
C THR A 115 20.62 -14.82 18.31
N MET A 116 21.67 -14.14 17.84
CA MET A 116 22.26 -12.95 18.46
C MET A 116 21.42 -11.66 18.36
N ILE A 117 20.34 -11.62 17.56
CA ILE A 117 19.51 -10.41 17.35
C ILE A 117 18.35 -10.33 18.36
N MET A 118 17.97 -11.45 19.01
CA MET A 118 16.86 -11.51 19.97
C MET A 118 17.03 -10.67 21.23
N LEU A 119 18.22 -10.09 21.48
CA LEU A 119 18.53 -9.37 22.72
C LEU A 119 18.42 -7.84 22.64
N LYS A 120 18.03 -7.24 21.50
CA LYS A 120 17.82 -5.79 21.44
C LYS A 120 16.35 -5.40 21.68
N PRO A 121 16.07 -4.31 22.44
CA PRO A 121 14.70 -4.01 22.85
C PRO A 121 13.87 -3.51 21.66
N TYR A 122 12.99 -4.36 21.15
CA TYR A 122 12.02 -4.04 20.09
C TYR A 122 11.14 -2.81 20.40
N ASN A 123 10.93 -2.52 21.69
CA ASN A 123 10.18 -1.36 22.17
C ASN A 123 10.89 -0.01 21.95
N LEU A 124 12.19 0.02 21.64
CA LEU A 124 12.93 1.28 21.40
C LEU A 124 12.61 1.95 20.05
N SER A 125 12.07 1.21 19.08
CA SER A 125 11.88 1.75 17.73
C SER A 125 10.79 2.84 17.67
N MET A 126 9.67 2.64 18.36
CA MET A 126 8.57 3.62 18.40
C MET A 126 8.86 4.78 19.36
N THR A 127 9.50 4.51 20.50
CA THR A 127 9.81 5.54 21.48
C THR A 127 10.94 6.47 21.03
N LYS A 128 11.71 6.08 20.00
CA LYS A 128 12.79 6.89 19.41
C LYS A 128 12.33 8.29 19.01
N PHE A 129 11.12 8.44 18.48
CA PHE A 129 10.60 9.73 18.04
C PHE A 129 10.10 10.60 19.20
N MET A 130 9.72 10.00 20.32
CA MET A 130 9.35 10.76 21.52
C MET A 130 10.57 11.32 22.27
N ASN A 131 11.73 10.66 22.12
CA ASN A 131 12.95 11.05 22.80
C ASN A 131 13.68 12.19 22.08
N TRP A 132 14.36 13.03 22.85
CA TRP A 132 15.27 14.04 22.32
C TRP A 132 16.48 13.36 21.64
N PRO A 133 16.98 13.84 20.48
CA PRO A 133 16.59 15.05 19.74
C PRO A 133 15.47 14.85 18.70
N ASN A 134 15.03 13.61 18.47
CA ASN A 134 14.10 13.28 17.38
C ASN A 134 12.66 13.80 17.59
N ASN A 135 12.29 14.22 18.80
CA ASN A 135 10.98 14.82 19.08
C ASN A 135 10.68 16.06 18.22
N MET A 136 11.71 16.76 17.72
CA MET A 136 11.50 17.86 16.76
C MET A 136 10.74 17.41 15.50
N ILE A 137 10.92 16.17 15.07
CA ILE A 137 10.19 15.60 13.92
C ILE A 137 8.69 15.52 14.23
N ILE A 138 8.31 15.12 15.45
CA ILE A 138 6.90 15.05 15.86
C ILE A 138 6.28 16.46 15.84
N PHE A 139 6.97 17.46 16.41
CA PHE A 139 6.49 18.84 16.38
C PHE A 139 6.28 19.35 14.94
N MET A 140 7.18 19.05 14.02
CA MET A 140 7.02 19.41 12.60
C MET A 140 5.82 18.71 11.94
N MET A 141 5.54 17.46 12.28
CA MET A 141 4.39 16.73 11.73
C MET A 141 3.06 17.30 12.24
N ILE A 142 2.98 17.68 13.52
CA ILE A 142 1.79 18.30 14.11
C ILE A 142 1.48 19.64 13.44
N THR A 143 2.49 20.51 13.27
CA THR A 143 2.29 21.80 12.60
C THR A 143 1.91 21.64 11.14
N TYR A 144 2.51 20.67 10.44
CA TYR A 144 2.14 20.34 9.06
C TYR A 144 0.66 19.93 8.94
N LEU A 145 0.19 18.98 9.76
CA LEU A 145 -1.21 18.53 9.74
C LEU A 145 -2.20 19.64 10.13
N LEU A 146 -1.81 20.54 11.03
CA LEU A 146 -2.65 21.69 11.40
C LEU A 146 -2.79 22.67 10.22
N ILE A 147 -1.68 22.97 9.53
CA ILE A 147 -1.70 23.85 8.35
C ILE A 147 -2.53 23.23 7.23
N THR A 148 -2.41 21.93 6.97
CA THR A 148 -3.20 21.26 5.92
C THR A 148 -4.69 21.30 6.23
N LEU A 149 -5.11 21.11 7.49
CA LEU A 149 -6.51 21.24 7.88
C LEU A 149 -7.05 22.66 7.64
N ILE A 150 -6.31 23.69 8.03
CA ILE A 150 -6.70 25.09 7.78
C ILE A 150 -6.82 25.35 6.27
N ALA A 151 -5.86 24.86 5.48
CA ALA A 151 -5.88 25.01 4.03
C ALA A 151 -7.09 24.31 3.39
N VAL A 152 -7.39 23.06 3.78
CA VAL A 152 -8.55 22.30 3.28
C VAL A 152 -9.86 23.02 3.61
N VAL A 153 -10.02 23.56 4.82
CA VAL A 153 -11.21 24.35 5.21
C VAL A 153 -11.34 25.63 4.38
N LYS A 154 -10.24 26.30 4.03
CA LYS A 154 -10.28 27.48 3.15
C LYS A 154 -10.62 27.12 1.71
N ILE A 155 -10.09 26.03 1.18
CA ILE A 155 -10.35 25.56 -0.21
C ILE A 155 -11.80 25.09 -0.35
N THR A 156 -12.37 24.43 0.65
CA THR A 156 -13.75 23.92 0.59
C THR A 156 -14.82 25.00 0.78
N LYS A 157 -14.48 26.19 1.32
CA LYS A 157 -15.39 27.34 1.49
C LYS A 157 -15.61 28.15 0.20
N ILE A 158 -15.73 27.48 -0.96
CA ILE A 158 -16.11 28.15 -2.21
C ILE A 158 -17.64 28.32 -2.21
N GLN A 159 -18.10 29.57 -2.14
CA GLN A 159 -19.53 29.94 -2.07
C GLN A 159 -20.20 30.11 -3.45
N TYR A 160 -19.87 29.29 -4.46
CA TYR A 160 -20.46 29.47 -5.79
C TYR A 160 -21.21 28.23 -6.27
N GLY A 161 -22.55 28.30 -6.09
CA GLY A 161 -23.57 27.52 -6.78
C GLY A 161 -23.57 26.00 -6.53
N PRO A 162 -24.72 25.33 -6.69
CA PRO A 162 -24.75 23.87 -6.59
C PRO A 162 -23.92 23.23 -7.73
N LEU A 163 -23.04 22.29 -7.37
CA LEU A 163 -22.26 21.44 -8.31
C LEU A 163 -23.11 20.54 -9.22
N ARG A 164 -24.44 20.60 -9.11
CA ARG A 164 -25.39 19.79 -9.89
C ARG A 164 -26.27 20.72 -10.72
N GLN A 165 -26.13 20.65 -12.05
CA GLN A 165 -27.21 21.11 -12.93
C GLN A 165 -28.43 20.22 -12.69
N LYS A 166 -29.55 20.83 -12.28
CA LYS A 166 -30.86 20.20 -12.44
C LYS A 166 -31.09 20.06 -13.94
N ASN A 167 -31.15 18.83 -14.44
CA ASN A 167 -32.03 18.36 -15.51
C ASN A 167 -32.16 16.85 -15.35
#